data_AF-A0A425AZF8-F1
#
_entry.id   AF-A0A425AZF8-F1
#
_cell.length_a   1.000
_cell.length_b   1.000
_cell.length_c   1.000
_cell.angle_alpha   90.00
_cell.angle_beta   90.00
_cell.angle_gamma   90.00
#
_symmetry.space_group_name_H-M   'P 1'
#
loop_
_entity.id
_entity.type
_entity.pdbx_description
1 polymer ?
#
loop_
_entity_poly.entity_id
_entity_poly.type
_entity_poly.pdbx_seq_one_letter_code
_entity_poly.pdbx_strand_id
1 'polypeptide(L)'
;NNPEPMTGFEHTVTFDFQGTKMVIPYGYLARYTQDNATKWLSDTPGQDAYSINLIEISVYYKKTDQGWVLEPYNQQNKAHFIQFLRDGLDSVDDIVIRKDACSLSTTMGERLLTYGVKKMPSAYPEYEAYEDKRHIPENPYFHEFYYIKKGENPAIITHRNNRINQTEEDNYSTGVGSCINGFPVRYYPFIREKQQLTQQELVGYHQQVEQLVQSFVNNSSKK
;
A
#
# COMPACT_ATOMS: atom_id res chain seq x y z
N ASN A 1 -2.73 -22.66 -12.13
CA ASN A 1 -2.13 -24.01 -11.99
C ASN A 1 -1.18 -24.13 -10.80
N ASN A 2 -0.81 -23.02 -10.16
CA ASN A 2 0.00 -23.09 -8.94
C ASN A 2 -0.83 -23.62 -7.76
N PRO A 3 -0.24 -24.41 -6.85
CA PRO A 3 -0.89 -24.88 -5.64
C PRO A 3 -1.01 -23.76 -4.59
N GLU A 4 -1.62 -24.04 -3.44
CA GLU A 4 -1.59 -23.15 -2.29
C GLU A 4 -0.13 -22.91 -1.79
N PRO A 5 0.27 -21.66 -1.52
CA PRO A 5 1.61 -21.36 -1.01
C PRO A 5 1.88 -21.88 0.40
N MET A 6 3.14 -22.27 0.63
CA MET A 6 3.65 -22.49 1.99
C MET A 6 4.31 -21.25 2.56
N THR A 7 5.03 -20.53 1.72
CA THR A 7 5.86 -19.35 2.01
C THR A 7 5.43 -18.13 1.20
N GLY A 8 4.76 -18.34 0.06
CA GLY A 8 4.38 -17.28 -0.88
C GLY A 8 5.40 -17.05 -2.00
N PHE A 9 6.55 -17.73 -1.96
CA PHE A 9 7.69 -17.53 -2.85
C PHE A 9 8.04 -18.76 -3.70
N GLU A 10 7.26 -19.83 -3.63
CA GLU A 10 7.51 -21.06 -4.42
C GLU A 10 7.47 -20.80 -5.92
N HIS A 11 6.63 -19.86 -6.33
CA HIS A 11 6.39 -19.50 -7.73
C HIS A 11 6.35 -17.99 -7.92
N THR A 12 6.51 -17.58 -9.18
CA THR A 12 6.30 -16.21 -9.62
C THR A 12 5.32 -16.19 -10.79
N VAL A 13 4.68 -15.04 -11.00
CA VAL A 13 3.87 -14.76 -12.19
C VAL A 13 4.42 -13.52 -12.88
N THR A 14 4.52 -13.60 -14.21
CA THR A 14 5.10 -12.57 -15.06
C THR A 14 4.01 -11.72 -15.71
N PHE A 15 4.06 -10.43 -15.47
CA PHE A 15 3.17 -9.43 -16.06
C PHE A 15 3.95 -8.51 -17.00
N ASP A 16 3.30 -8.05 -18.06
CA ASP A 16 3.83 -7.02 -18.96
C ASP A 16 2.94 -5.79 -18.94
N PHE A 17 3.53 -4.67 -18.53
CA PHE A 17 2.90 -3.37 -18.57
C PHE A 17 3.49 -2.58 -19.74
N GLN A 18 2.84 -2.66 -20.89
CA GLN A 18 3.24 -1.93 -22.11
C GLN A 18 4.76 -2.04 -22.39
N GLY A 19 5.29 -3.27 -22.34
CA GLY A 19 6.70 -3.58 -22.55
C GLY A 19 7.59 -3.54 -21.31
N THR A 20 7.06 -3.19 -20.13
CA THR A 20 7.79 -3.30 -18.86
C THR A 20 7.35 -4.53 -18.09
N LYS A 21 8.26 -5.49 -17.93
CA LYS A 21 7.99 -6.74 -17.22
C LYS A 21 8.05 -6.56 -15.70
N MET A 22 7.14 -7.23 -15.01
CA MET A 22 7.08 -7.31 -13.55
C MET A 22 6.92 -8.78 -13.16
N VAL A 23 7.83 -9.28 -12.30
CA VAL A 23 7.85 -10.67 -11.84
C VAL A 23 7.48 -10.69 -10.37
N ILE A 24 6.28 -11.16 -10.05
CA ILE A 24 5.70 -11.06 -8.71
C ILE A 24 5.65 -12.45 -8.07
N PRO A 25 6.21 -12.65 -6.86
CA PRO A 25 5.95 -13.85 -6.07
C PRO A 25 4.44 -14.04 -5.86
N TYR A 26 3.93 -15.18 -6.29
CA TYR A 26 2.49 -15.40 -6.38
C TYR A 26 1.73 -15.33 -5.05
N GLY A 27 2.41 -15.45 -3.89
CA GLY A 27 1.79 -15.25 -2.58
C GLY A 27 1.26 -13.83 -2.35
N TYR A 28 1.70 -12.85 -3.13
CA TYR A 28 1.14 -11.49 -3.14
C TYR A 28 -0.12 -11.36 -4.01
N LEU A 29 -0.54 -12.42 -4.70
CA LEU A 29 -1.62 -12.43 -5.69
C LEU A 29 -2.88 -13.13 -5.16
N ALA A 30 -3.20 -12.95 -3.86
CA ALA A 30 -4.31 -13.64 -3.20
C ALA A 30 -5.68 -13.40 -3.88
N ARG A 31 -5.89 -12.21 -4.47
CA ARG A 31 -7.07 -11.88 -5.28
C ARG A 31 -7.20 -12.67 -6.59
N TYR A 32 -6.11 -13.29 -7.05
CA TYR A 32 -6.05 -14.05 -8.30
C TYR A 32 -6.05 -15.56 -8.02
N THR A 33 -6.99 -15.98 -7.17
CA THR A 33 -7.15 -17.37 -6.75
C THR A 33 -8.54 -17.90 -7.08
N GLN A 34 -8.67 -19.23 -7.08
CA GLN A 34 -9.94 -19.95 -7.26
C GLN A 34 -10.08 -21.03 -6.17
N ASP A 35 -11.30 -21.56 -6.03
CA ASP A 35 -11.62 -22.70 -5.17
C ASP A 35 -11.13 -22.52 -3.73
N ASN A 36 -11.53 -21.40 -3.09
CA ASN A 36 -11.18 -21.05 -1.72
C ASN A 36 -9.64 -21.01 -1.48
N ALA A 37 -8.94 -20.31 -2.37
CA ALA A 37 -7.48 -20.13 -2.37
C ALA A 37 -6.66 -21.43 -2.50
N THR A 38 -7.20 -22.47 -3.12
CA THR A 38 -6.45 -23.72 -3.40
C THR A 38 -5.79 -23.73 -4.78
N LYS A 39 -6.29 -22.92 -5.72
CA LYS A 39 -5.71 -22.75 -7.06
C LYS A 39 -5.25 -21.31 -7.24
N TRP A 40 -3.97 -21.14 -7.55
CA TRP A 40 -3.35 -19.83 -7.70
C TRP A 40 -2.96 -19.55 -9.16
N LEU A 41 -2.96 -18.27 -9.51
CA LEU A 41 -2.49 -17.77 -10.79
C LEU A 41 -1.06 -18.28 -11.06
N SER A 42 -0.81 -18.64 -12.31
CA SER A 42 0.44 -19.22 -12.78
C SER A 42 0.70 -18.73 -14.19
N ASP A 43 1.97 -18.57 -14.57
CA ASP A 43 2.31 -18.34 -15.98
C ASP A 43 1.69 -19.41 -16.88
N THR A 44 1.16 -18.98 -18.03
CA THR A 44 0.50 -19.87 -18.99
C THR A 44 1.53 -20.35 -20.01
N PRO A 45 1.77 -21.67 -20.17
CA PRO A 45 2.72 -22.18 -21.15
C PRO A 45 2.41 -21.67 -22.56
N GLY A 46 3.44 -21.16 -23.25
CA GLY A 46 3.30 -20.56 -24.59
C GLY A 46 2.88 -19.09 -24.59
N GLN A 47 2.65 -18.48 -23.41
CA GLN A 47 2.44 -17.05 -23.25
C GLN A 47 3.63 -16.43 -22.49
N ASP A 48 4.21 -15.36 -23.04
CA ASP A 48 5.41 -14.74 -22.45
C ASP A 48 5.14 -14.04 -21.11
N ALA A 49 4.00 -13.36 -21.00
CA ALA A 49 3.55 -12.62 -19.82
C ALA A 49 2.07 -12.26 -19.94
N TYR A 50 1.44 -11.90 -18.82
CA TYR A 50 0.11 -11.30 -18.81
C TYR A 50 0.17 -9.80 -19.16
N SER A 51 -0.34 -9.40 -20.32
CA SER A 51 -0.42 -7.99 -20.71
C SER A 51 -1.54 -7.28 -19.94
N ILE A 52 -1.18 -6.35 -19.06
CA ILE A 52 -2.10 -5.67 -18.15
C ILE A 52 -1.75 -4.18 -17.99
N ASN A 53 -2.72 -3.40 -17.52
CA ASN A 53 -2.52 -1.97 -17.19
C ASN A 53 -2.46 -1.72 -15.67
N LEU A 54 -2.99 -2.65 -14.87
CA LEU A 54 -3.00 -2.58 -13.41
C LEU A 54 -2.84 -3.98 -12.81
N ILE A 55 -2.14 -4.07 -11.69
CA ILE A 55 -2.14 -5.23 -10.80
C ILE A 55 -2.48 -4.77 -9.38
N GLU A 56 -3.23 -5.59 -8.65
CA GLU A 56 -3.55 -5.36 -7.25
C GLU A 56 -2.93 -6.50 -6.44
N ILE A 57 -1.85 -6.19 -5.71
CA ILE A 57 -1.27 -7.16 -4.77
C ILE A 57 -1.93 -7.02 -3.41
N SER A 58 -1.96 -8.10 -2.64
CA SER A 58 -2.49 -8.08 -1.27
C SER A 58 -1.39 -8.50 -0.28
N VAL A 59 -1.25 -7.76 0.82
CA VAL A 59 -0.22 -7.99 1.84
C VAL A 59 -0.85 -8.08 3.23
N TYR A 60 -0.45 -9.06 4.02
CA TYR A 60 -0.80 -9.13 5.43
C TYR A 60 0.16 -8.26 6.23
N TYR A 61 -0.36 -7.31 7.00
CA TYR A 61 0.47 -6.47 7.87
C TYR A 61 0.44 -7.02 9.30
N LYS A 62 1.62 -7.16 9.92
CA LYS A 62 1.78 -7.74 11.25
C LYS A 62 2.68 -6.89 12.13
N LYS A 63 2.29 -6.70 13.39
CA LYS A 63 3.12 -6.00 14.38
C LYS A 63 4.18 -6.95 14.95
N THR A 64 5.41 -6.46 15.05
CA THR A 64 6.57 -7.15 15.63
C THR A 64 7.30 -6.21 16.60
N ASP A 65 8.29 -6.73 17.32
CA ASP A 65 9.15 -5.91 18.21
C ASP A 65 9.92 -4.82 17.46
N GLN A 66 10.14 -5.00 16.16
CA GLN A 66 10.88 -4.06 15.30
C GLN A 66 9.94 -3.11 14.52
N GLY A 67 8.62 -3.20 14.75
CA GLY A 67 7.62 -2.44 14.00
C GLY A 67 6.72 -3.34 13.15
N TRP A 68 6.03 -2.73 12.18
CA TRP A 68 5.12 -3.44 11.28
C TRP A 68 5.87 -4.08 10.11
N VAL A 69 5.48 -5.30 9.73
CA VAL A 69 6.04 -6.01 8.57
C VAL A 69 4.94 -6.41 7.59
N LEU A 70 5.28 -6.47 6.30
CA LEU A 70 4.38 -6.92 5.23
C LEU A 70 4.75 -8.32 4.76
N GLU A 71 3.78 -9.22 4.76
CA GLU A 71 3.95 -10.62 4.36
C GLU A 71 3.03 -11.00 3.20
N PRO A 72 3.51 -11.85 2.26
CA PRO A 72 2.61 -12.54 1.34
C PRO A 72 1.82 -13.61 2.08
N TYR A 73 0.88 -14.25 1.38
CA TYR A 73 0.23 -15.47 1.86
C TYR A 73 1.27 -16.55 2.20
N ASN A 74 1.20 -17.10 3.41
CA ASN A 74 1.97 -18.25 3.87
C ASN A 74 1.17 -19.11 4.86
N GLN A 75 1.70 -20.26 5.27
CA GLN A 75 1.00 -21.15 6.20
C GLN A 75 0.70 -20.51 7.57
N GLN A 76 1.52 -19.58 8.03
CA GLN A 76 1.34 -18.94 9.34
C GLN A 76 0.21 -17.91 9.32
N ASN A 77 0.07 -17.15 8.22
CA ASN A 77 -0.90 -16.05 8.12
C ASN A 77 -2.12 -16.36 7.23
N LYS A 78 -2.22 -17.55 6.63
CA LYS A 78 -3.31 -17.93 5.71
C LYS A 78 -4.72 -17.65 6.21
N ALA A 79 -4.97 -17.78 7.51
CA ALA A 79 -6.31 -17.55 8.08
C ALA A 79 -6.77 -16.10 7.84
N HIS A 80 -5.85 -15.13 7.95
CA HIS A 80 -6.13 -13.71 7.70
C HIS A 80 -6.47 -13.46 6.23
N PHE A 81 -5.73 -14.07 5.31
CA PHE A 81 -6.05 -13.99 3.89
C PHE A 81 -7.37 -14.67 3.52
N ILE A 82 -7.69 -15.82 4.12
CA ILE A 82 -8.97 -16.51 3.89
C ILE A 82 -10.13 -15.64 4.38
N GLN A 83 -10.01 -15.00 5.54
CA GLN A 83 -11.02 -14.06 6.03
C GLN A 83 -11.14 -12.83 5.12
N PHE A 84 -10.01 -12.23 4.74
CA PHE A 84 -9.96 -11.13 3.77
C PHE A 84 -10.64 -11.49 2.42
N LEU A 85 -10.41 -12.69 1.88
CA LEU A 85 -11.03 -13.12 0.63
C LEU A 85 -12.54 -13.40 0.76
N ARG A 86 -13.03 -13.64 1.98
CA ARG A 86 -14.47 -13.86 2.23
C ARG A 86 -15.25 -12.56 2.28
N ASP A 87 -14.76 -11.56 3.00
CA ASP A 87 -15.50 -10.31 3.24
C ASP A 87 -14.64 -9.04 3.35
N GLY A 88 -13.32 -9.16 3.26
CA GLY A 88 -12.39 -8.04 3.36
C GLY A 88 -12.13 -7.54 4.79
N LEU A 89 -12.66 -8.19 5.82
CA LEU A 89 -12.61 -7.70 7.21
C LEU A 89 -11.45 -8.26 8.03
N ASP A 90 -10.24 -8.29 7.46
CA ASP A 90 -9.01 -8.71 8.15
C ASP A 90 -7.84 -7.79 7.79
N SER A 91 -6.69 -7.95 8.46
CA SER A 91 -5.49 -7.09 8.35
C SER A 91 -4.67 -7.37 7.08
N VAL A 92 -5.34 -7.37 5.93
CA VAL A 92 -4.74 -7.56 4.61
C VAL A 92 -5.05 -6.33 3.75
N ASP A 93 -4.01 -5.58 3.40
CA ASP A 93 -4.16 -4.36 2.59
C ASP A 93 -3.94 -4.68 1.10
N ASP A 94 -4.67 -3.97 0.24
CA ASP A 94 -4.45 -4.01 -1.20
C ASP A 94 -3.59 -2.84 -1.69
N ILE A 95 -2.63 -3.17 -2.56
CA ILE A 95 -1.74 -2.22 -3.19
C ILE A 95 -1.92 -2.29 -4.70
N VAL A 96 -2.48 -1.20 -5.25
CA VAL A 96 -2.74 -1.07 -6.68
C VAL A 96 -1.54 -0.44 -7.35
N ILE A 97 -0.95 -1.18 -8.29
CA ILE A 97 0.22 -0.78 -9.09
C ILE A 97 -0.23 -0.63 -10.53
N ARG A 98 0.03 0.53 -11.12
CA ARG A 98 -0.31 0.85 -12.52
C ARG A 98 0.92 1.34 -13.25
N LYS A 99 0.94 1.15 -14.58
CA LYS A 99 1.88 1.88 -15.43
C LYS A 99 1.18 3.09 -16.02
N ASP A 100 1.53 4.25 -15.51
CA ASP A 100 0.99 5.54 -15.94
C ASP A 100 1.98 6.65 -15.53
N ALA A 101 1.84 7.85 -16.07
CA ALA A 101 2.67 8.98 -15.67
C ALA A 101 2.42 9.34 -14.19
N CYS A 102 3.47 9.75 -13.48
CA CYS A 102 3.31 10.26 -12.13
C CYS A 102 2.52 11.57 -12.14
N SER A 103 1.37 11.59 -11.45
CA SER A 103 0.47 12.75 -11.40
C SER A 103 0.50 13.47 -10.05
N LEU A 104 1.48 13.19 -9.18
CA LEU A 104 1.59 13.85 -7.89
C LEU A 104 2.15 15.26 -8.05
N SER A 105 1.45 16.26 -7.51
CA SER A 105 1.91 17.64 -7.58
C SER A 105 3.17 17.86 -6.73
N THR A 106 4.19 18.44 -7.34
CA THR A 106 5.43 18.84 -6.65
C THR A 106 5.23 20.03 -5.69
N THR A 107 4.15 20.79 -5.87
CA THR A 107 3.79 21.96 -5.05
C THR A 107 2.69 21.66 -4.03
N MET A 108 2.41 20.39 -3.74
CA MET A 108 1.33 20.02 -2.82
C MET A 108 1.49 20.67 -1.43
N GLY A 109 2.71 20.74 -0.89
CA GLY A 109 2.99 21.41 0.38
C GLY A 109 2.58 22.89 0.38
N GLU A 110 2.86 23.62 -0.69
CA GLU A 110 2.46 25.04 -0.85
C GLU A 110 0.93 25.19 -0.89
N ARG A 111 0.26 24.25 -1.55
CA ARG A 111 -1.20 24.21 -1.61
C ARG A 111 -1.81 23.94 -0.23
N LEU A 112 -1.24 23.02 0.56
CA LEU A 112 -1.67 22.76 1.94
C LEU A 112 -1.52 24.00 2.83
N LEU A 113 -0.37 24.69 2.74
CA LEU A 113 -0.13 25.94 3.47
C LEU A 113 -1.14 27.03 3.08
N THR A 114 -1.47 27.15 1.79
CA THR A 114 -2.47 28.10 1.29
C THR A 114 -3.86 27.82 1.86
N TYR A 115 -4.20 26.56 2.12
CA TYR A 115 -5.46 26.17 2.78
C TYR A 115 -5.41 26.28 4.31
N GLY A 116 -4.30 26.73 4.89
CA GLY A 116 -4.16 26.97 6.32
C GLY A 116 -3.67 25.78 7.15
N VAL A 117 -3.32 24.66 6.50
CA VAL A 117 -2.63 23.52 7.12
C VAL A 117 -1.27 23.98 7.63
N LYS A 118 -0.81 23.46 8.78
CA LYS A 118 0.46 23.88 9.40
C LYS A 118 1.57 22.89 9.07
N LYS A 119 2.75 23.43 8.74
CA LYS A 119 3.97 22.61 8.60
C LYS A 119 4.50 22.24 9.98
N MET A 120 4.92 20.99 10.13
CA MET A 120 5.43 20.41 11.37
C MET A 120 6.86 19.87 11.17
N PRO A 121 7.64 19.70 12.25
CA PRO A 121 8.88 18.92 12.19
C PRO A 121 8.61 17.50 11.71
N SER A 122 9.44 17.02 10.78
CA SER A 122 9.39 15.65 10.27
C SER A 122 10.48 14.80 10.94
N ALA A 123 10.16 13.55 11.25
CA ALA A 123 11.13 12.56 11.72
C ALA A 123 12.08 12.08 10.61
N TYR A 124 11.74 12.33 9.35
CA TYR A 124 12.50 11.88 8.17
C TYR A 124 12.88 13.10 7.31
N PRO A 125 14.17 13.33 7.02
CA PRO A 125 14.63 14.51 6.30
C PRO A 125 14.09 14.61 4.87
N GLU A 126 13.80 13.48 4.23
CA GLU A 126 13.23 13.39 2.89
C GLU A 126 11.72 13.61 2.83
N TYR A 127 11.06 13.71 3.99
CA TYR A 127 9.64 14.01 4.12
C TYR A 127 9.41 15.42 4.69
N GLU A 128 8.46 16.13 4.11
CA GLU A 128 7.81 17.26 4.76
C GLU A 128 6.55 16.78 5.49
N ALA A 129 6.37 17.21 6.74
CA ALA A 129 5.20 16.87 7.55
C ALA A 129 4.29 18.09 7.72
N TYR A 130 2.98 17.85 7.67
CA TYR A 130 1.95 18.85 7.85
C TYR A 130 0.81 18.29 8.72
N GLU A 131 0.18 19.15 9.50
CA GLU A 131 -0.93 18.82 10.40
C GLU A 131 -2.05 19.86 10.24
N ASP A 132 -3.28 19.37 10.15
CA ASP A 132 -4.50 20.16 10.13
C ASP A 132 -5.37 19.80 11.33
N LYS A 133 -5.45 20.73 12.29
CA LYS A 133 -6.30 20.68 13.48
C LYS A 133 -7.18 21.93 13.59
N ARG A 134 -7.57 22.49 12.44
CA ARG A 134 -8.42 23.68 12.42
C ARG A 134 -9.75 23.38 13.10
N HIS A 135 -10.25 24.35 13.87
CA HIS A 135 -11.56 24.23 14.49
C HIS A 135 -12.64 24.32 13.41
N ILE A 136 -13.46 23.26 13.32
CA ILE A 136 -14.66 23.19 12.50
C ILE A 136 -15.84 23.05 13.48
N PRO A 137 -16.72 24.06 13.63
CA PRO A 137 -17.76 24.07 14.66
C PRO A 137 -18.66 22.82 14.64
N GLU A 138 -19.01 22.34 13.46
CA GLU A 138 -19.84 21.15 13.24
C GLU A 138 -19.07 19.83 13.36
N ASN A 139 -17.73 19.86 13.35
CA ASN A 139 -16.89 18.68 13.51
C ASN A 139 -15.67 18.98 14.40
N PRO A 140 -15.80 18.89 15.73
CA PRO A 140 -14.70 19.15 16.65
C PRO A 140 -13.62 18.06 16.62
N TYR A 141 -13.84 16.95 15.91
CA TYR A 141 -12.92 15.80 15.82
C TYR A 141 -12.01 15.86 14.59
N PHE A 142 -12.21 16.88 13.73
CA PHE A 142 -11.43 17.06 12.51
C PHE A 142 -9.93 17.13 12.81
N HIS A 143 -9.19 16.20 12.23
CA HIS A 143 -7.76 16.08 12.41
C HIS A 143 -7.14 15.29 11.27
N GLU A 144 -6.21 15.91 10.54
CA GLU A 144 -5.51 15.29 9.42
C GLU A 144 -4.00 15.54 9.46
N PHE A 145 -3.23 14.56 9.02
CA PHE A 145 -1.80 14.63 8.81
C PHE A 145 -1.46 14.36 7.35
N TYR A 146 -0.43 15.05 6.87
CA TYR A 146 0.13 14.84 5.54
C TYR A 146 1.64 14.67 5.65
N TYR A 147 2.17 13.59 5.07
CA TYR A 147 3.61 13.37 4.93
C TYR A 147 3.94 13.29 3.44
N ILE A 148 4.77 14.21 2.96
CA ILE A 148 5.07 14.38 1.54
C ILE A 148 6.55 14.09 1.30
N LYS A 149 6.84 13.00 0.59
CA LYS A 149 8.16 12.69 0.04
C LYS A 149 8.28 13.25 -1.36
N LYS A 150 9.36 13.99 -1.60
CA LYS A 150 9.74 14.50 -2.92
C LYS A 150 10.81 13.59 -3.55
N GLY A 151 11.40 14.02 -4.67
CA GLY A 151 12.48 13.31 -5.34
C GLY A 151 11.98 12.38 -6.45
N GLU A 152 12.81 11.40 -6.81
CA GLU A 152 12.57 10.49 -7.94
C GLU A 152 11.34 9.59 -7.73
N ASN A 153 11.12 9.16 -6.49
CA ASN A 153 9.97 8.35 -6.08
C ASN A 153 9.10 9.15 -5.08
N PRO A 154 8.28 10.11 -5.55
CA PRO A 154 7.48 10.95 -4.68
C PRO A 154 6.31 10.17 -4.06
N ALA A 155 5.89 10.59 -2.87
CA ALA A 155 4.74 10.04 -2.17
C ALA A 155 4.01 11.09 -1.35
N ILE A 156 2.69 10.92 -1.22
CA ILE A 156 1.84 11.62 -0.26
C ILE A 156 1.10 10.59 0.58
N ILE A 157 1.29 10.68 1.88
CA ILE A 157 0.57 9.89 2.89
C ILE A 157 -0.38 10.84 3.59
N THR A 158 -1.68 10.54 3.55
CA THR A 158 -2.72 11.29 4.27
C THR A 158 -3.31 10.38 5.35
N HIS A 159 -3.27 10.83 6.61
CA HIS A 159 -3.81 10.11 7.75
C HIS A 159 -4.82 10.99 8.49
N ARG A 160 -6.06 10.55 8.66
CA ARG A 160 -7.15 11.41 9.13
C ARG A 160 -8.11 10.72 10.08
N ASN A 161 -8.65 11.46 11.04
CA ASN A 161 -9.75 11.00 11.88
C ASN A 161 -11.07 11.09 11.12
N ASN A 162 -11.79 9.97 11.02
CA ASN A 162 -13.09 9.90 10.33
C ASN A 162 -14.29 10.06 11.27
N ARG A 163 -14.04 10.24 12.58
CA ARG A 163 -15.09 10.53 13.56
C ARG A 163 -15.79 11.84 13.22
N ILE A 164 -17.12 11.84 13.22
CA ILE A 164 -17.94 13.04 13.01
C ILE A 164 -18.91 13.27 14.17
N ASN A 165 -19.27 12.23 14.92
CA ASN A 165 -20.26 12.31 15.98
C ASN A 165 -19.67 12.09 17.37
N GLN A 166 -20.35 12.62 18.40
CA GLN A 166 -19.91 12.51 19.79
C GLN A 166 -19.96 11.07 20.32
N THR A 167 -20.91 10.27 19.82
CA THR A 167 -21.11 8.87 20.20
C THR A 167 -20.14 7.90 19.54
N GLU A 168 -19.41 8.34 18.52
CA GLU A 168 -18.40 7.55 17.83
C GLU A 168 -17.06 7.62 18.57
N GLU A 169 -16.26 6.56 18.44
CA GLU A 169 -14.85 6.58 18.84
C GLU A 169 -14.00 7.21 17.74
N ASP A 170 -12.80 7.68 18.10
CA ASP A 170 -11.84 8.10 17.09
C ASP A 170 -11.49 6.92 16.17
N ASN A 171 -11.48 7.20 14.87
CA ASN A 171 -11.34 6.19 13.84
C ASN A 171 -10.49 6.73 12.71
N TYR A 172 -9.18 6.56 12.82
CA TYR A 172 -8.26 7.05 11.82
C TYR A 172 -8.18 6.12 10.61
N SER A 173 -7.93 6.68 9.44
CA SER A 173 -7.63 5.93 8.22
C SER A 173 -6.50 6.59 7.45
N THR A 174 -5.84 5.82 6.60
CA THR A 174 -4.69 6.27 5.83
C THR A 174 -4.89 6.02 4.35
N GLY A 175 -4.60 7.02 3.51
CA GLY A 175 -4.46 6.85 2.07
C GLY A 175 -3.04 7.21 1.62
N VAL A 176 -2.47 6.42 0.72
CA VAL A 176 -1.16 6.67 0.14
C VAL A 176 -1.26 6.75 -1.38
N GLY A 177 -0.74 7.83 -1.93
CA GLY A 177 -0.47 7.96 -3.36
C GLY A 177 1.02 8.14 -3.57
N SER A 178 1.64 7.29 -4.38
CA SER A 178 3.08 7.33 -4.65
C SER A 178 3.38 7.02 -6.11
N CYS A 179 4.60 7.33 -6.53
CA CYS A 179 5.16 6.94 -7.81
C CYS A 179 6.50 6.26 -7.55
N ILE A 180 6.66 5.01 -7.99
CA ILE A 180 7.85 4.20 -7.74
C ILE A 180 8.37 3.69 -9.09
N ASN A 181 9.56 4.14 -9.50
CA ASN A 181 10.21 3.77 -10.77
C ASN A 181 9.27 3.92 -12.00
N GLY A 182 8.45 4.97 -12.02
CA GLY A 182 7.49 5.22 -13.11
C GLY A 182 6.16 4.48 -12.99
N PHE A 183 5.91 3.76 -11.89
CA PHE A 183 4.61 3.16 -11.60
C PHE A 183 3.87 3.96 -10.53
N PRO A 184 2.66 4.48 -10.80
CA PRO A 184 1.79 4.95 -9.74
C PRO A 184 1.34 3.79 -8.86
N VAL A 185 1.59 3.93 -7.56
CA VAL A 185 1.25 2.94 -6.54
C VAL A 185 0.35 3.61 -5.51
N ARG A 186 -0.86 3.08 -5.35
CA ARG A 186 -1.91 3.65 -4.49
C ARG A 186 -2.53 2.57 -3.61
N TYR A 187 -2.75 2.90 -2.34
CA TYR A 187 -3.27 1.95 -1.36
C TYR A 187 -3.83 2.66 -0.13
N TYR A 188 -4.62 1.92 0.65
CA TYR A 188 -5.07 2.30 1.98
C TYR A 188 -4.43 1.33 2.97
N PRO A 189 -3.30 1.67 3.62
CA PRO A 189 -2.65 0.76 4.55
C PRO A 189 -3.37 0.73 5.90
N PHE A 190 -3.13 -0.34 6.66
CA PHE A 190 -3.62 -0.51 8.02
C PHE A 190 -5.15 -0.49 8.09
N ILE A 191 -5.85 -1.17 7.18
CA ILE A 191 -7.32 -1.05 7.02
C ILE A 191 -8.16 -1.44 8.24
N ARG A 192 -7.59 -2.15 9.22
CA ARG A 192 -8.27 -2.52 10.48
C ARG A 192 -7.86 -1.65 11.67
N GLU A 193 -6.81 -0.85 11.54
CA GLU A 193 -6.32 0.00 12.63
C GLU A 193 -7.17 1.26 12.71
N LYS A 194 -7.76 1.51 13.89
CA LYS A 194 -8.59 2.70 14.15
C LYS A 194 -7.83 3.78 14.92
N GLN A 195 -6.78 3.38 15.62
CA GLN A 195 -5.95 4.29 16.40
C GLN A 195 -5.15 5.23 15.48
N GLN A 196 -4.81 6.40 16.01
CA GLN A 196 -3.88 7.30 15.35
C GLN A 196 -2.50 6.63 15.25
N LEU A 197 -1.90 6.65 14.06
CA LEU A 197 -0.58 6.08 13.78
C LEU A 197 0.49 7.17 13.73
N THR A 198 1.72 6.81 14.11
CA THR A 198 2.86 7.71 14.07
C THR A 198 3.43 7.87 12.66
N GLN A 199 4.20 8.94 12.41
CA GLN A 199 4.91 9.11 11.15
C GLN A 199 5.83 7.91 10.85
N GLN A 200 6.50 7.37 11.87
CA GLN A 200 7.41 6.24 11.74
C GLN A 200 6.71 4.96 11.26
N GLU A 201 5.51 4.67 11.77
CA GLU A 201 4.73 3.52 11.32
C GLU A 201 4.27 3.68 9.87
N LEU A 202 3.78 4.87 9.52
CA LEU A 202 3.27 5.16 8.18
C LEU A 202 4.37 5.18 7.12
N VAL A 203 5.48 5.87 7.41
CA VAL A 203 6.66 5.91 6.53
C VAL A 203 7.34 4.55 6.47
N GLY A 204 7.46 3.83 7.59
CA GLY A 204 8.04 2.49 7.63
C GLY A 204 7.25 1.47 6.81
N TYR A 205 5.92 1.57 6.78
CA TYR A 205 5.09 0.79 5.85
C TYR A 205 5.41 1.16 4.40
N HIS A 206 5.42 2.46 4.07
CA HIS A 206 5.67 2.89 2.69
C HIS A 206 7.07 2.49 2.19
N GLN A 207 8.10 2.56 3.04
CA GLN A 207 9.45 2.11 2.70
C GLN A 207 9.48 0.62 2.31
N GLN A 208 8.70 -0.22 3.00
CA GLN A 208 8.55 -1.63 2.62
C GLN A 208 7.81 -1.80 1.28
N VAL A 209 6.79 -0.97 1.00
CA VAL A 209 6.11 -0.97 -0.30
C VAL A 209 7.06 -0.56 -1.43
N GLU A 210 7.87 0.49 -1.23
CA GLU A 210 8.89 0.91 -2.20
C GLU A 210 9.86 -0.24 -2.50
N GLN A 211 10.41 -0.88 -1.46
CA GLN A 211 11.32 -2.02 -1.60
C GLN A 211 10.65 -3.20 -2.31
N LEU A 212 9.39 -3.51 -1.96
CA LEU A 212 8.64 -4.61 -2.53
C LEU A 212 8.37 -4.40 -4.03
N VAL A 213 7.85 -3.24 -4.41
CA VAL A 213 7.56 -2.90 -5.82
C VAL A 213 8.85 -2.89 -6.65
N GLN A 214 9.94 -2.33 -6.13
CA GLN A 214 11.25 -2.36 -6.79
C GLN A 214 11.77 -3.78 -6.98
N SER A 215 11.52 -4.69 -6.04
CA SER A 215 11.92 -6.10 -6.16
C SER A 215 11.28 -6.80 -7.37
N PHE A 216 10.05 -6.44 -7.73
CA PHE A 216 9.33 -7.07 -8.83
C PHE A 216 9.87 -6.69 -10.21
N VAL A 217 10.39 -5.46 -10.35
CA VAL A 217 10.98 -4.97 -11.60
C VAL A 217 12.44 -5.38 -11.73
N ASN A 218 13.20 -5.40 -10.63
CA ASN A 218 14.62 -5.81 -10.63
C ASN A 218 14.81 -7.27 -11.05
N ASN A 219 13.84 -8.13 -10.75
CA ASN A 219 13.87 -9.55 -11.15
C ASN A 219 13.60 -9.78 -12.64
N SER A 220 13.05 -8.80 -13.37
CA SER A 220 12.87 -8.90 -14.82
C SER A 220 14.18 -8.85 -15.60
N SER A 221 15.24 -8.27 -15.02
CA SER A 221 16.56 -8.08 -15.66
C SER A 221 17.48 -9.30 -15.56
N LYS A 222 17.04 -10.37 -14.87
CA LYS A 222 17.85 -11.59 -14.62
C LYS A 222 17.44 -12.80 -15.48
N LYS A 223 16.70 -12.61 -16.56
CA LYS A 223 16.35 -13.66 -17.53
C LYS A 223 16.97 -13.38 -18.89
#